data_AF-A0A382WVB4-F1
#
_entry.id   AF-A0A382WVB4-F1
#
_cell.length_a   1.000
_cell.length_b   1.000
_cell.length_c   1.000
_cell.angle_alpha   90.00
_cell.angle_beta   90.00
_cell.angle_gamma   90.00
#
_symmetry.space_group_name_H-M   'P 1'
#
loop_
_entity.id
_entity.type
_entity.pdbx_description
1 polymer ?
#
loop_
_entity_poly.entity_id
_entity_poly.type
_entity_poly.pdbx_seq_one_letter_code
_entity_poly.pdbx_strand_id
1 'polypeptide(L)'
;MEKTAILAITKNGIKIAKELKEKFSSWEVFAPNKFSDGNTSVNWYADNTSTKIVELFKSNDALVCLFSLGAVIRLISPHLKDKKTDPAVIVIDDKAQFVISTLSGHLGGAN
;
A
#
# COMPACT_ATOMS: atom_id res chain seq x y z
N MET A 1 4.31 16.40 -6.43
CA MET A 1 3.97 15.97 -5.06
C MET A 1 3.87 14.47 -5.14
N GLU A 2 4.66 13.73 -4.36
CA GLU A 2 4.73 12.27 -4.49
C GLU A 2 3.38 11.64 -4.08
N LYS A 3 2.80 10.87 -4.99
CA LYS A 3 1.52 10.21 -4.80
C LYS A 3 1.73 8.90 -4.05
N THR A 4 1.23 8.83 -2.81
CA THR A 4 1.40 7.66 -1.94
C THR A 4 0.06 6.96 -1.71
N ALA A 5 0.01 5.66 -1.96
CA ALA A 5 -1.14 4.81 -1.70
C ALA A 5 -0.87 3.87 -0.52
N ILE A 6 -1.87 3.69 0.35
CA ILE A 6 -1.89 2.66 1.39
C ILE A 6 -2.88 1.58 0.98
N LEU A 7 -2.43 0.33 0.88
CA LEU A 7 -3.29 -0.82 0.61
C LEU A 7 -3.41 -1.70 1.87
N ALA A 8 -4.62 -1.78 2.43
CA ALA A 8 -4.93 -2.59 3.60
C ALA A 8 -6.02 -3.63 3.28
N ILE A 9 -5.81 -4.88 3.69
CA ILE A 9 -6.71 -6.00 3.35
C ILE A 9 -7.26 -6.76 4.56
N THR A 10 -6.97 -6.28 5.77
CA THR A 10 -7.47 -6.80 7.04
C THR A 10 -8.17 -5.67 7.80
N LYS A 11 -9.06 -6.01 8.74
CA LYS A 11 -9.72 -5.00 9.60
C LYS A 11 -8.70 -4.20 10.42
N ASN A 12 -7.67 -4.87 10.95
CA ASN A 12 -6.65 -4.19 11.75
C ASN A 12 -5.74 -3.29 10.89
N GLY A 13 -5.31 -3.79 9.73
CA GLY A 13 -4.59 -2.98 8.75
C GLY A 13 -5.39 -1.74 8.31
N ILE A 14 -6.71 -1.85 8.12
CA ILE A 14 -7.56 -0.69 7.79
C ILE A 14 -7.54 0.35 8.91
N LYS A 15 -7.58 -0.08 10.18
CA LYS A 15 -7.47 0.84 11.33
C LYS A 15 -6.14 1.59 11.29
N ILE A 16 -5.03 0.88 11.12
CA ILE A 16 -3.70 1.48 11.00
C ILE A 16 -3.62 2.44 9.82
N ALA A 17 -4.19 2.06 8.67
CA ALA A 17 -4.22 2.91 7.48
C ALA A 17 -4.98 4.23 7.70
N LYS A 18 -6.09 4.19 8.46
CA LYS A 18 -6.84 5.39 8.84
C LYS A 18 -6.02 6.30 9.76
N GLU A 19 -5.34 5.73 10.77
CA GLU A 19 -4.44 6.51 11.64
C GLU A 19 -3.28 7.15 10.85
N LEU A 20 -2.73 6.44 9.85
CA LEU A 20 -1.72 7.00 8.95
C LEU A 20 -2.28 8.13 8.09
N LYS A 21 -3.50 7.98 7.55
CA LYS A 21 -4.18 9.01 6.75
C LYS A 21 -4.42 10.30 7.54
N GLU A 22 -4.73 10.21 8.83
CA GLU A 22 -4.88 11.38 9.71
C GLU A 22 -3.57 12.17 9.84
N LYS A 23 -2.44 11.48 9.93
CA LYS A 23 -1.10 12.08 10.02
C LYS A 23 -0.57 12.55 8.66
N PHE A 24 -0.90 11.83 7.60
CA PHE A 24 -0.47 12.07 6.22
C PHE A 24 -1.70 12.28 5.34
N SER A 25 -2.31 13.46 5.44
CA SER A 25 -3.59 13.79 4.81
C SER A 25 -3.60 13.66 3.28
N SER A 26 -2.43 13.74 2.63
CA SER A 26 -2.28 13.55 1.18
C SER A 26 -2.27 12.09 0.73
N TRP A 27 -2.04 11.12 1.62
CA TRP A 27 -1.93 9.70 1.24
C TRP A 27 -3.29 9.09 0.96
N GLU A 28 -3.45 8.21 -0.01
CA GLU A 28 -4.75 7.62 -0.34
C GLU A 28 -4.88 6.20 0.23
N VAL A 29 -5.96 5.92 0.97
CA VAL A 29 -6.19 4.59 1.56
C VAL A 29 -7.10 3.77 0.66
N PHE A 30 -6.73 2.53 0.39
CA PHE A 30 -7.49 1.56 -0.40
C PHE A 30 -7.74 0.30 0.41
N ALA A 31 -8.97 -0.20 0.40
CA ALA A 31 -9.35 -1.43 1.10
C ALA A 31 -10.54 -2.15 0.43
N PRO A 32 -10.65 -3.49 0.59
CA PRO A 32 -11.78 -4.24 0.06
C PRO A 32 -13.13 -3.77 0.64
N ASN A 33 -14.13 -3.57 -0.22
CA ASN A 33 -15.46 -3.09 0.16
C ASN A 33 -16.20 -4.00 1.17
N LYS A 34 -15.85 -5.29 1.26
CA LYS A 34 -16.38 -6.22 2.28
C LYS A 34 -16.06 -5.80 3.72
N PHE A 35 -15.11 -4.89 3.92
CA PHE A 35 -14.78 -4.30 5.21
C PHE A 35 -15.24 -2.84 5.33
N SER A 36 -16.02 -2.34 4.36
CA SER A 36 -16.50 -0.96 4.37
C SER A 36 -17.35 -0.68 5.61
N ASP A 37 -17.04 0.43 6.27
CA ASP A 37 -17.80 0.97 7.40
C ASP A 37 -18.46 2.31 7.07
N GLY A 38 -18.62 2.61 5.78
CA GLY A 38 -19.19 3.88 5.31
C GLY A 38 -18.25 5.08 5.40
N ASN A 39 -17.00 4.88 5.85
CA ASN A 39 -16.02 5.96 5.91
C ASN A 39 -15.61 6.41 4.50
N THR A 40 -15.78 7.70 4.20
CA THR A 40 -15.52 8.31 2.89
C THR A 40 -14.04 8.66 2.67
N SER A 41 -13.20 8.60 3.70
CA SER A 41 -11.75 8.82 3.59
C SER A 41 -10.99 7.58 3.08
N VAL A 42 -11.70 6.47 2.86
CA VAL A 42 -11.17 5.22 2.32
C VAL A 42 -11.77 4.96 0.94
N ASN A 43 -10.90 4.69 -0.03
CA ASN A 43 -11.27 4.23 -1.36
C ASN A 43 -11.59 2.73 -1.31
N TRP A 44 -12.85 2.40 -1.07
CA TRP A 44 -13.33 1.02 -1.06
C TRP A 44 -13.39 0.45 -2.46
N TYR A 45 -12.71 -0.67 -2.71
CA TYR A 45 -12.72 -1.34 -4.02
C TYR A 45 -13.44 -2.69 -3.98
N ALA A 46 -14.07 -3.05 -5.09
CA ALA A 46 -14.76 -4.34 -5.25
C ALA A 46 -13.89 -5.41 -5.92
N ASP A 47 -12.86 -4.99 -6.66
CA ASP A 47 -11.95 -5.88 -7.39
C ASP A 47 -11.14 -6.79 -6.46
N ASN A 48 -10.45 -7.76 -7.05
CA ASN A 48 -9.51 -8.58 -6.30
C ASN A 48 -8.26 -7.76 -5.91
N THR A 49 -7.66 -8.09 -4.76
CA THR A 49 -6.45 -7.40 -4.26
C THR A 49 -5.28 -7.53 -5.24
N SER A 50 -5.15 -8.66 -5.94
CA SER A 50 -4.08 -8.89 -6.91
C SER A 50 -4.10 -7.93 -8.09
N THR A 51 -5.27 -7.48 -8.52
CA THR A 51 -5.44 -6.47 -9.58
C THR A 51 -5.20 -5.08 -8.99
N LYS A 52 -5.78 -4.80 -7.80
CA LYS A 52 -5.68 -3.48 -7.20
C LYS A 52 -4.25 -3.10 -6.84
N ILE A 53 -3.46 -4.02 -6.29
CA ILE A 53 -2.06 -3.75 -5.96
C ILE A 53 -1.25 -3.41 -7.22
N VAL A 54 -1.52 -4.05 -8.36
CA VAL A 54 -0.81 -3.82 -9.62
C VAL A 54 -1.18 -2.46 -10.23
N GLU A 55 -2.46 -2.09 -10.17
CA GLU A 55 -2.92 -0.75 -10.53
C GLU A 55 -2.21 0.32 -9.69
N LEU A 56 -2.19 0.14 -8.36
CA LEU A 56 -1.56 1.08 -7.44
C LEU A 56 -0.04 1.16 -7.65
N PHE A 57 0.62 0.02 -7.83
CA PHE A 57 2.06 -0.05 -8.12
C PHE A 57 2.45 0.73 -9.38
N LYS A 58 1.58 0.76 -10.40
CA LYS A 58 1.87 1.46 -11.66
C LYS A 58 1.50 2.94 -11.66
N SER A 59 0.67 3.39 -10.71
CA SER A 59 0.01 4.70 -10.74
C SER A 59 0.34 5.60 -9.54
N ASN A 60 1.29 5.20 -8.71
CA ASN A 60 1.75 5.92 -7.52
C ASN A 60 3.28 5.92 -7.46
N ASP A 61 3.84 6.90 -6.77
CA ASP A 61 5.27 7.01 -6.52
C ASP A 61 5.69 6.14 -5.32
N ALA A 62 4.77 5.92 -4.37
CA ALA A 62 4.97 5.06 -3.21
C ALA A 62 3.73 4.21 -2.89
N LEU A 63 3.96 2.99 -2.41
CA LEU A 63 2.95 2.02 -2.00
C LEU A 63 3.27 1.44 -0.62
N VAL A 64 2.38 1.69 0.34
CA VAL A 64 2.43 1.13 1.69
C VAL A 64 1.45 -0.04 1.79
N CYS A 65 1.96 -1.24 2.00
CA CYS A 65 1.15 -2.46 2.09
C CYS A 65 1.00 -2.91 3.55
N LEU A 66 -0.23 -2.96 4.05
CA LEU A 66 -0.58 -3.40 5.40
C LEU A 66 -1.08 -4.85 5.40
N PHE A 67 -0.19 -5.78 5.06
CA PHE A 67 -0.39 -7.23 5.08
C PHE A 67 0.94 -7.98 4.88
N SER A 68 0.91 -9.32 4.79
CA SER A 68 2.11 -10.14 4.81
C SER A 68 3.11 -9.81 3.68
N LEU A 69 4.37 -9.59 4.06
CA LEU A 69 5.48 -9.31 3.13
C LEU A 69 5.55 -10.35 2.00
N GLY A 70 5.41 -11.63 2.33
CA GLY A 70 5.45 -12.70 1.35
C GLY A 70 4.32 -12.62 0.31
N ALA A 71 3.14 -12.08 0.65
CA ALA A 71 2.07 -11.86 -0.32
C ALA A 71 2.40 -10.65 -1.21
N VAL A 72 2.89 -9.55 -0.63
CA VAL A 72 3.31 -8.35 -1.37
C VAL A 72 4.33 -8.71 -2.43
N ILE A 73 5.41 -9.41 -2.06
CA ILE A 73 6.48 -9.82 -2.99
C ILE A 73 5.92 -10.64 -4.17
N ARG A 74 5.08 -11.66 -3.89
CA ARG A 74 4.50 -12.50 -4.94
C ARG A 74 3.64 -11.71 -5.91
N LEU A 75 2.92 -10.70 -5.42
CA LEU A 75 2.03 -9.88 -6.24
C LEU A 75 2.76 -8.83 -7.08
N ILE A 76 3.83 -8.22 -6.55
CA ILE A 76 4.57 -7.16 -7.29
C ILE A 76 5.69 -7.72 -8.17
N SER A 77 6.28 -8.86 -7.83
CA SER A 77 7.46 -9.41 -8.51
C SER A 77 7.31 -9.56 -10.03
N PRO A 78 6.16 -10.01 -10.58
CA PRO A 78 5.97 -10.11 -12.03
C PRO A 78 5.90 -8.75 -12.76
N HIS A 79 5.85 -7.64 -12.03
CA HIS A 79 5.61 -6.30 -12.56
C HIS A 79 6.77 -5.32 -12.33
N LEU A 80 7.86 -5.79 -11.70
CA LEU A 80 9.09 -5.02 -11.54
C LEU A 80 9.69 -4.70 -12.90
N LYS A 81 10.19 -3.47 -13.08
CA LYS A 81 10.78 -3.02 -14.34
C LYS A 81 12.20 -2.52 -14.15
N ASP A 82 12.37 -1.45 -13.38
CA ASP A 82 13.66 -0.82 -13.17
C ASP A 82 13.70 -0.05 -11.86
N LYS A 83 14.83 -0.13 -11.13
CA LYS A 83 15.05 0.56 -9.85
C LYS A 83 14.90 2.08 -9.88
N LYS A 84 14.90 2.70 -11.06
CA LYS A 84 14.70 4.14 -11.27
C LYS A 84 13.24 4.52 -11.47
N THR A 85 12.39 3.56 -11.85
CA THR A 85 10.98 3.81 -12.21
C THR A 85 9.99 3.08 -11.32
N ASP A 86 10.39 1.98 -10.72
CA ASP A 86 9.54 1.22 -9.80
C ASP A 86 9.31 2.04 -8.53
N PRO A 87 8.07 2.12 -8.02
CA PRO A 87 7.74 2.94 -6.86
C PRO A 87 8.45 2.47 -5.61
N ALA A 88 8.54 3.33 -4.60
CA ALA A 88 8.82 2.90 -3.23
C ALA A 88 7.76 1.89 -2.80
N VAL A 89 8.20 0.75 -2.23
CA VAL A 89 7.29 -0.20 -1.58
C VAL A 89 7.72 -0.40 -0.15
N ILE A 90 6.80 -0.11 0.77
CA ILE A 90 6.97 -0.33 2.21
C ILE A 90 5.92 -1.33 2.65
N VAL A 91 6.33 -2.33 3.42
CA VAL A 91 5.42 -3.29 4.04
C VAL A 91 5.37 -3.05 5.53
N ILE A 92 4.15 -2.93 6.06
CA ILE A 92 3.89 -2.86 7.50
C ILE A 92 3.11 -4.11 7.87
N ASP A 93 3.59 -4.86 8.86
CA ASP A 93 2.88 -6.07 9.29
C ASP A 93 1.57 -5.72 10.02
N ASP A 94 0.66 -6.68 10.14
CA ASP A 94 -0.67 -6.44 10.69
C ASP A 94 -0.64 -5.98 12.15
N LYS A 95 0.46 -6.16 12.90
CA LYS A 95 0.63 -5.64 14.27
C LYS A 95 1.39 -4.31 14.34
N ALA A 96 1.79 -3.74 13.20
CA ALA A 96 2.61 -2.54 13.09
C ALA A 96 3.90 -2.59 13.94
N GLN A 97 4.49 -3.77 14.08
CA GLN A 97 5.77 -3.96 14.79
C GLN A 97 6.97 -3.75 13.86
N PHE A 98 6.79 -4.01 12.58
CA PHE A 98 7.81 -3.91 11.55
C PHE A 98 7.34 -3.00 10.43
N VAL A 99 8.22 -2.09 10.01
CA VAL A 99 8.09 -1.28 8.80
C VAL A 99 9.28 -1.62 7.92
N ILE A 100 9.03 -2.26 6.78
CA ILE A 100 10.05 -2.91 5.96
C ILE A 100 10.11 -2.21 4.61
N SER A 101 11.19 -1.47 4.38
CA SER A 101 11.56 -0.99 3.03
C SER A 101 11.82 -2.19 2.13
N THR A 102 10.92 -2.42 1.18
CA THR A 102 10.84 -3.67 0.41
C THR A 102 11.35 -3.49 -1.01
N LEU A 103 11.12 -2.33 -1.63
CA LEU A 103 11.55 -2.01 -2.98
C LEU A 103 11.92 -0.52 -3.08
N SER A 104 12.89 -0.21 -3.95
CA SER A 104 13.30 1.15 -4.31
C SER A 104 13.81 2.00 -3.13
N GLY A 105 14.48 1.38 -2.15
CA GLY A 105 15.03 2.05 -0.96
C GLY A 105 16.22 3.00 -1.17
N HIS A 106 16.63 3.29 -2.40
CA HIS A 106 17.68 4.29 -2.65
C HIS A 106 17.14 5.45 -3.49
N LEU A 107 16.91 5.24 -4.78
CA LEU A 107 16.42 6.30 -5.68
C LEU A 107 14.93 6.59 -5.51
N GLY A 108 14.13 5.58 -5.15
CA GLY A 108 12.69 5.74 -4.94
C GLY A 108 12.30 6.14 -3.51
N GLY A 109 13.26 6.30 -2.59
CA GLY A 109 13.00 6.89 -1.28
C GLY A 109 12.28 5.99 -0.26
N ALA A 110 12.32 4.65 -0.40
CA ALA A 110 11.65 3.77 0.58
C ALA A 110 12.40 3.62 1.93
N ASN A 111 13.64 4.10 2.06
CA ASN A 111 14.46 4.05 3.28
C ASN A 111 14.54 5.39 4.01
#